data_AF-A0A8H4CKW3-F1
#
_entry.id   AF-A0A8H4CKW3-F1
#
_cell.length_a   1.000
_cell.length_b   1.000
_cell.length_c   1.000
_cell.angle_alpha   90.00
_cell.angle_beta   90.00
_cell.angle_gamma   90.00
#
_symmetry.space_group_name_H-M   'P 1'
#
loop_
_entity.id
_entity.type
_entity.pdbx_description
1 polymer ?
#
loop_
_entity_poly.entity_id
_entity_poly.type
_entity_poly.pdbx_seq_one_letter_code
_entity_poly.pdbx_strand_id
1 'polypeptide(L)'
;MTFNYEFKASLSLASAAALVLSIGVFAWITSTIRKWRLSNDLKSGIREVENHAHNVTTKTPLERLENFDWKATSPRKFRPFKPIYHITMALSEALQSDTPSDLVTIDKDYLERINLRKSLIKNHGQTVHGYIPSGQDAVQELYSYLMSEYLPTRYPTLFKLPENSSIVKNQVTRDEYSVEPPIDTLAALRAVGTSVEEDIFILKPTPDGHQCVAFMCCFPSGWNPASKLGKHMNAIHTTVPAFGKIGPSMERFFTKLKVGESVKRVNVKSISRTKKAQSV
;
A
#
# COMPACT_ATOMS: atom_id res chain seq x y z
N MET A 1 78.93 -24.40 38.13
CA MET A 1 78.58 -23.86 36.80
C MET A 1 77.17 -23.32 36.88
N THR A 2 77.02 -21.99 36.94
CA THR A 2 75.74 -21.29 36.88
C THR A 2 75.95 -20.09 35.96
N PHE A 3 75.33 -20.10 34.78
CA PHE A 3 75.38 -19.01 33.82
C PHE A 3 74.22 -18.05 34.11
N ASN A 4 74.53 -16.82 34.49
CA ASN A 4 73.59 -15.70 34.46
C ASN A 4 73.74 -15.01 33.09
N TYR A 5 72.63 -14.89 32.35
CA TYR A 5 72.51 -14.01 31.20
C TYR A 5 71.67 -12.80 31.60
N GLU A 6 72.31 -11.64 31.78
CA GLU A 6 71.62 -10.34 31.78
C GLU A 6 71.43 -9.90 30.32
N PHE A 7 70.17 -9.71 29.91
CA PHE A 7 69.82 -9.14 28.61
C PHE A 7 69.55 -7.64 28.78
N LYS A 8 70.47 -6.78 28.31
CA LYS A 8 70.26 -5.33 28.22
C LYS A 8 69.42 -5.02 26.98
N ALA A 9 68.24 -4.44 27.17
CA ALA A 9 67.44 -3.84 26.09
C ALA A 9 67.77 -2.34 25.98
N SER A 10 68.40 -1.93 24.88
CA SER A 10 68.51 -0.52 24.48
C SER A 10 67.65 -0.30 23.23
N LEU A 11 66.40 0.13 23.43
CA LEU A 11 65.58 0.69 22.36
C LEU A 11 65.93 2.18 22.24
N SER A 12 66.42 2.63 21.08
CA SER A 12 66.73 4.05 20.87
C SER A 12 65.45 4.88 20.75
N LEU A 13 65.46 6.13 21.22
CA LEU A 13 64.32 7.06 21.13
C LEU A 13 63.81 7.28 19.69
N ALA A 14 64.67 7.09 18.68
CA ALA A 14 64.30 7.19 17.27
C ALA A 14 63.29 6.10 16.85
N SER A 15 63.42 4.89 17.41
CA SER A 15 62.52 3.76 17.12
C SER A 15 61.11 3.97 17.68
N ALA A 16 61.00 4.63 18.85
CA ALA A 16 59.73 4.94 19.48
C ALA A 16 58.95 6.04 18.72
N ALA A 17 59.65 7.08 18.25
CA ALA A 17 59.04 8.16 17.46
C ALA A 17 58.51 7.68 16.10
N ALA A 18 59.26 6.79 15.43
CA ALA A 18 58.82 6.18 14.17
C ALA A 18 57.56 5.30 14.34
N LEU A 19 57.43 4.62 15.49
CA LEU A 19 56.26 3.81 15.82
C LEU A 19 55.00 4.68 16.05
N VAL A 20 55.13 5.81 16.74
CA VAL A 20 54.00 6.73 16.98
C VAL A 20 53.53 7.40 15.68
N LEU A 21 54.47 7.81 14.81
CA LEU A 21 54.13 8.39 13.51
C LEU A 21 53.43 7.37 12.59
N SER A 22 53.88 6.11 12.58
CA SER A 22 53.24 5.06 11.77
C SER A 22 51.84 4.71 12.26
N ILE A 23 51.60 4.70 13.58
CA ILE A 23 50.25 4.53 14.16
C ILE A 23 49.35 5.71 13.79
N GLY A 24 49.85 6.95 13.86
CA GLY A 24 49.10 8.15 13.48
C GLY A 24 48.70 8.17 12.01
N VAL A 25 49.61 7.80 11.11
CA VAL A 25 49.33 7.67 9.68
C VAL A 25 48.31 6.56 9.41
N PHE A 26 48.44 5.41 10.07
CA PHE A 26 47.48 4.31 9.94
C PHE A 26 46.06 4.69 10.43
N ALA A 27 45.97 5.38 11.57
CA ALA A 27 44.70 5.89 12.10
C ALA A 27 44.06 6.94 11.17
N TRP A 28 44.87 7.80 10.54
CA TRP A 28 44.40 8.79 9.57
C TRP A 28 43.89 8.14 8.27
N ILE A 29 44.62 7.15 7.74
CA ILE A 29 44.22 6.38 6.55
C ILE A 29 42.90 5.65 6.80
N THR A 30 42.77 4.93 7.92
CA THR A 30 41.56 4.18 8.26
C THR A 30 40.34 5.08 8.49
N SER A 31 40.52 6.25 9.12
CA SER A 31 39.48 7.27 9.28
C SER A 31 39.02 7.84 7.94
N THR A 32 39.96 8.11 7.02
CA THR A 32 39.66 8.64 5.69
C THR A 32 38.91 7.62 4.83
N ILE A 33 39.32 6.35 4.86
CA ILE A 33 38.61 5.25 4.18
C ILE A 33 37.20 5.08 4.76
N ARG A 34 37.03 5.18 6.08
CA ARG A 34 35.72 5.08 6.73
C ARG A 34 34.79 6.21 6.32
N LYS A 35 35.28 7.46 6.29
CA LYS A 35 34.49 8.63 5.83
C LYS A 35 34.13 8.51 4.36
N TRP A 36 35.05 8.03 3.52
CA TRP A 36 34.80 7.80 2.10
C TRP A 36 33.74 6.72 1.87
N ARG A 37 33.79 5.60 2.62
CA ARG A 37 32.75 4.55 2.57
C ARG A 37 31.39 5.08 3.01
N LEU A 38 31.31 5.76 4.15
CA LEU A 38 30.06 6.37 4.64
C LEU A 38 29.47 7.36 3.62
N SER A 39 30.31 8.17 2.97
CA SER A 39 29.85 9.10 1.92
C SER A 39 29.33 8.35 0.69
N ASN A 40 29.97 7.26 0.28
CA ASN A 40 29.51 6.44 -0.84
C ASN A 40 28.23 5.68 -0.52
N ASP A 41 28.07 5.16 0.70
CA ASP A 41 26.87 4.48 1.18
C ASP A 41 25.68 5.45 1.26
N LEU A 42 25.92 6.69 1.69
CA LEU A 42 24.88 7.73 1.68
C LEU A 42 24.48 8.12 0.24
N LYS A 43 25.46 8.26 -0.65
CA LYS A 43 25.22 8.56 -2.07
C LYS A 43 24.54 7.42 -2.82
N SER A 44 24.86 6.17 -2.50
CA SER A 44 24.18 5.01 -3.07
C SER A 44 22.74 4.93 -2.56
N GLY A 45 22.50 5.15 -1.26
CA GLY A 45 21.15 5.22 -0.70
C GLY A 45 20.29 6.32 -1.31
N ILE A 46 20.85 7.53 -1.49
CA ILE A 46 20.14 8.64 -2.17
C ILE A 46 19.83 8.28 -3.62
N ARG A 47 20.80 7.74 -4.38
CA ARG A 47 20.56 7.30 -5.77
C ARG A 47 19.56 6.17 -5.84
N GLU A 48 19.52 5.27 -4.86
CA GLU A 48 18.54 4.18 -4.81
C GLU A 48 17.13 4.71 -4.54
N VAL A 49 16.97 5.69 -3.64
CA VAL A 49 15.70 6.39 -3.41
C VAL A 49 15.26 7.20 -4.63
N GLU A 50 16.16 7.93 -5.28
CA GLU A 50 15.86 8.71 -6.51
C GLU A 50 15.53 7.79 -7.70
N ASN A 51 16.30 6.72 -7.90
CA ASN A 51 16.02 5.73 -8.94
C ASN A 51 14.73 4.96 -8.64
N HIS A 52 14.40 4.71 -7.38
CA HIS A 52 13.12 4.13 -6.99
C HIS A 52 11.98 5.09 -7.33
N ALA A 53 12.07 6.36 -6.92
CA ALA A 53 11.08 7.39 -7.25
C ALA A 53 10.89 7.56 -8.77
N HIS A 54 11.98 7.54 -9.55
CA HIS A 54 11.93 7.69 -11.01
C HIS A 54 11.40 6.44 -11.74
N ASN A 55 11.67 5.24 -11.22
CA ASN A 55 11.14 4.00 -11.77
C ASN A 55 9.66 3.76 -11.41
N VAL A 56 9.19 4.31 -10.29
CA VAL A 56 7.76 4.31 -9.92
C VAL A 56 6.94 5.09 -10.96
N THR A 57 7.47 6.17 -11.51
CA THR A 57 6.77 7.01 -12.49
C THR A 57 6.61 6.35 -13.88
N THR A 58 7.39 5.32 -14.22
CA THR A 58 7.62 4.95 -15.63
C THR A 58 6.98 3.64 -16.11
N LYS A 59 6.32 2.83 -15.26
CA LYS A 59 5.89 1.48 -15.69
C LYS A 59 4.52 1.35 -16.34
N THR A 60 3.58 2.26 -16.15
CA THR A 60 2.41 2.48 -17.03
C THR A 60 1.79 3.82 -16.62
N PRO A 61 1.73 4.83 -17.51
CA PRO A 61 1.16 6.12 -17.14
C PRO A 61 -0.33 5.99 -16.83
N LEU A 62 -0.77 6.68 -15.77
CA LEU A 62 -2.18 6.79 -15.41
C LEU A 62 -2.93 7.49 -16.55
N GLU A 63 -3.89 6.80 -17.17
CA GLU A 63 -4.64 7.32 -18.31
C GLU A 63 -5.66 8.35 -17.84
N ARG A 64 -5.67 9.54 -18.45
CA ARG A 64 -6.61 10.62 -18.14
C ARG A 64 -7.89 10.51 -18.98
N LEU A 65 -9.06 10.62 -18.36
CA LEU A 65 -10.35 10.65 -19.08
C LEU A 65 -10.88 12.09 -19.23
N GLU A 66 -10.45 12.77 -20.30
CA GLU A 66 -10.79 14.18 -20.59
C GLU A 66 -12.30 14.46 -20.64
N ASN A 67 -13.09 13.55 -21.21
CA ASN A 67 -14.52 13.73 -21.48
C ASN A 67 -15.39 12.62 -20.85
N PHE A 68 -15.03 12.17 -19.65
CA PHE A 68 -15.75 11.09 -18.99
C PHE A 68 -17.18 11.50 -18.59
N ASP A 69 -18.18 10.84 -19.18
CA ASP A 69 -19.57 10.90 -18.74
C ASP A 69 -19.91 9.66 -17.90
N TRP A 70 -19.87 9.86 -16.58
CA TRP A 70 -20.22 8.81 -15.62
C TRP A 70 -21.68 8.37 -15.76
N LYS A 71 -22.61 9.25 -16.16
CA LYS A 71 -24.04 8.93 -16.25
C LYS A 71 -24.36 8.01 -17.43
N ALA A 72 -23.59 8.11 -18.51
CA ALA A 72 -23.69 7.21 -19.66
C ALA A 72 -22.92 5.89 -19.45
N THR A 73 -22.02 5.85 -18.46
CA THR A 73 -21.18 4.67 -18.21
C THR A 73 -21.97 3.60 -17.48
N SER A 74 -22.06 2.41 -18.08
CA SER A 74 -22.74 1.25 -17.47
C SER A 74 -21.83 0.50 -16.49
N PRO A 75 -22.37 -0.05 -15.39
CA PRO A 75 -21.59 -0.84 -14.45
C PRO A 75 -20.86 -2.02 -15.11
N ARG A 76 -19.61 -2.26 -14.68
CA ARG A 76 -18.79 -3.37 -15.20
C ARG A 76 -19.46 -4.72 -14.88
N LYS A 77 -19.64 -5.56 -15.90
CA LYS A 77 -20.24 -6.89 -15.77
C LYS A 77 -19.15 -7.95 -15.71
N PHE A 78 -18.85 -8.45 -14.52
CA PHE A 78 -17.99 -9.62 -14.37
C PHE A 78 -18.78 -10.91 -14.65
N ARG A 79 -18.22 -11.78 -15.50
CA ARG A 79 -18.80 -13.08 -15.89
C ARG A 79 -17.76 -14.21 -15.85
N PRO A 80 -17.07 -14.47 -14.73
CA PRO A 80 -15.97 -15.42 -14.68
C PRO A 80 -16.45 -16.88 -14.52
N PHE A 81 -17.57 -17.25 -15.12
CA PHE A 81 -18.11 -18.61 -14.99
C PHE A 81 -17.32 -19.56 -15.89
N LYS A 82 -16.62 -20.51 -15.27
CA LYS A 82 -15.92 -21.60 -15.96
C LYS A 82 -16.53 -22.95 -15.56
N PRO A 83 -16.63 -23.91 -16.50
CA PRO A 83 -17.20 -25.23 -16.22
C PRO A 83 -16.36 -26.06 -15.23
N ILE A 84 -15.05 -25.83 -15.15
CA ILE A 84 -14.14 -26.50 -14.20
C ILE A 84 -13.45 -25.43 -13.36
N TYR A 85 -13.50 -25.58 -12.04
CA TYR A 85 -12.90 -24.66 -11.08
C TYR A 85 -11.72 -25.31 -10.36
N HIS A 86 -10.52 -24.75 -10.52
CA HIS A 86 -9.32 -25.15 -9.79
C HIS A 86 -9.02 -24.12 -8.69
N ILE A 87 -8.83 -24.59 -7.46
CA ILE A 87 -8.40 -23.75 -6.34
C ILE A 87 -6.89 -23.55 -6.44
N THR A 88 -6.46 -22.66 -7.34
CA THR A 88 -5.05 -22.33 -7.56
C THR A 88 -4.83 -20.82 -7.50
N MET A 89 -3.72 -20.38 -6.92
CA MET A 89 -3.26 -18.99 -6.98
C MET A 89 -2.91 -18.54 -8.41
N ALA A 90 -2.48 -19.47 -9.25
CA ALA A 90 -1.76 -19.20 -10.49
C ALA A 90 -2.24 -20.11 -11.64
N LEU A 91 -3.47 -19.90 -12.11
CA LEU A 91 -3.78 -20.20 -13.51
C LEU A 91 -4.11 -18.86 -14.16
N SER A 92 -3.22 -18.48 -15.06
CA SER A 92 -2.94 -17.23 -15.76
C SER A 92 -4.12 -16.51 -16.43
N GLU A 93 -5.35 -16.93 -16.22
CA GLU A 93 -6.55 -16.29 -16.76
C GLU A 93 -7.37 -15.53 -15.70
N ALA A 94 -7.17 -15.81 -14.41
CA ALA A 94 -7.91 -15.15 -13.32
C ALA A 94 -7.12 -14.07 -12.58
N LEU A 95 -5.79 -14.19 -12.50
CA LEU A 95 -4.89 -13.09 -12.11
C LEU A 95 -4.52 -12.35 -13.40
N GLN A 96 -5.11 -11.18 -13.59
CA GLN A 96 -4.83 -10.34 -14.75
C GLN A 96 -3.87 -9.24 -14.29
N SER A 97 -2.81 -9.02 -15.07
CA SER A 97 -2.06 -7.77 -14.96
C SER A 97 -3.06 -6.64 -15.15
N ASP A 98 -3.13 -5.75 -14.18
CA ASP A 98 -4.03 -4.61 -14.22
C ASP A 98 -3.22 -3.34 -14.40
N THR A 99 -3.87 -2.29 -14.87
CA THR A 99 -3.27 -0.97 -14.95
C THR A 99 -3.70 -0.15 -13.73
N PRO A 100 -2.87 0.78 -13.24
CA PRO A 100 -3.31 1.73 -12.22
C PRO A 100 -4.61 2.45 -12.61
N SER A 101 -4.84 2.73 -13.89
CA SER A 101 -6.05 3.38 -14.43
C SER A 101 -7.38 2.67 -14.12
N ASP A 102 -7.32 1.40 -13.72
CA ASP A 102 -8.46 0.52 -13.48
C ASP A 102 -8.67 0.19 -11.99
N LEU A 103 -7.91 0.87 -11.11
CA LEU A 103 -8.00 0.76 -9.65
C LEU A 103 -9.36 1.23 -9.10
N VAL A 104 -9.82 2.40 -9.54
CA VAL A 104 -11.13 2.96 -9.15
C VAL A 104 -12.04 3.00 -10.36
N THR A 105 -13.25 2.50 -10.19
CA THR A 105 -14.28 2.46 -11.22
C THR A 105 -15.45 3.34 -10.84
N ILE A 106 -15.89 4.17 -11.79
CA ILE A 106 -17.04 5.05 -11.63
C ILE A 106 -18.03 4.74 -12.74
N ASP A 107 -19.30 4.64 -12.40
CA ASP A 107 -20.38 4.44 -13.36
C ASP A 107 -21.62 5.25 -12.95
N LYS A 108 -22.71 5.10 -13.69
CA LYS A 108 -23.95 5.86 -13.52
C LYS A 108 -24.61 5.74 -12.14
N ASP A 109 -24.26 4.72 -11.35
CA ASP A 109 -24.83 4.52 -10.00
C ASP A 109 -23.93 5.17 -8.91
N TYR A 110 -22.82 5.81 -9.28
CA TYR A 110 -21.83 6.41 -8.36
C TYR A 110 -22.45 7.27 -7.26
N LEU A 111 -23.29 8.24 -7.64
CA LEU A 111 -23.89 9.18 -6.68
C LEU A 111 -24.78 8.46 -5.66
N GLU A 112 -25.57 7.48 -6.10
CA GLU A 112 -26.43 6.68 -5.22
C GLU A 112 -25.58 5.88 -4.24
N ARG A 113 -24.56 5.18 -4.74
CA ARG A 113 -23.68 4.31 -3.94
C ARG A 113 -22.84 5.11 -2.95
N ILE A 114 -22.32 6.27 -3.32
CA ILE A 114 -21.60 7.16 -2.37
C ILE A 114 -22.54 7.69 -1.28
N ASN A 115 -23.77 8.10 -1.61
CA ASN A 115 -24.73 8.56 -0.59
C ASN A 115 -25.11 7.44 0.39
N LEU A 116 -25.24 6.20 -0.10
CA LEU A 116 -25.42 5.04 0.75
C LEU A 116 -24.19 4.80 1.65
N ARG A 117 -22.97 4.88 1.10
CA ARG A 117 -21.72 4.76 1.87
C ARG A 117 -21.63 5.83 2.96
N LYS A 118 -21.95 7.09 2.68
CA LYS A 118 -22.03 8.18 3.68
C LYS A 118 -22.95 7.80 4.84
N SER A 119 -24.12 7.25 4.54
CA SER A 119 -25.10 6.82 5.54
C SER A 119 -24.57 5.65 6.38
N LEU A 120 -23.93 4.66 5.75
CA LEU A 120 -23.33 3.51 6.44
C LEU A 120 -22.15 3.93 7.34
N ILE A 121 -21.27 4.81 6.86
CA ILE A 121 -20.16 5.36 7.64
C ILE A 121 -20.66 6.11 8.87
N LYS A 122 -21.71 6.93 8.71
CA LYS A 122 -22.33 7.66 9.82
C LYS A 122 -22.94 6.73 10.86
N ASN A 123 -23.69 5.71 10.41
CA ASN A 123 -24.50 4.88 11.30
C ASN A 123 -23.75 3.66 11.86
N HIS A 124 -22.69 3.21 11.19
CA HIS A 124 -21.98 1.97 11.48
C HIS A 124 -20.44 2.13 11.43
N GLY A 125 -19.93 3.33 11.73
CA GLY A 125 -18.50 3.68 11.57
C GLY A 125 -17.51 2.63 12.08
N GLN A 126 -17.68 2.18 13.34
CA GLN A 126 -16.80 1.14 13.94
C GLN A 126 -16.84 -0.22 13.23
N THR A 127 -17.92 -0.50 12.49
CA THR A 127 -18.05 -1.74 11.71
C THR A 127 -17.43 -1.58 10.34
N VAL A 128 -17.63 -0.43 9.67
CA VAL A 128 -17.28 -0.25 8.26
C VAL A 128 -15.90 0.35 8.02
N HIS A 129 -15.27 0.98 9.01
CA HIS A 129 -13.90 1.46 8.86
C HIS A 129 -13.13 1.40 10.16
N GLY A 130 -11.81 1.24 10.05
CA GLY A 130 -10.93 1.21 11.21
C GLY A 130 -9.48 1.01 10.82
N TYR A 131 -8.58 1.33 11.74
CA TYR A 131 -7.15 1.13 11.61
C TYR A 131 -6.53 0.79 12.96
N ILE A 132 -5.35 0.19 12.93
CA ILE A 132 -4.46 0.06 14.10
C ILE A 132 -3.31 1.06 13.98
N PRO A 133 -2.62 1.44 15.08
CA PRO A 133 -1.58 2.46 15.05
C PRO A 133 -0.50 2.23 13.98
N SER A 134 -0.11 0.97 13.73
CA SER A 134 0.88 0.62 12.71
C SER A 134 0.42 0.83 11.27
N GLY A 135 -0.87 1.12 11.02
CA GLY A 135 -1.44 1.39 9.71
C GLY A 135 -1.71 2.86 9.40
N GLN A 136 -1.38 3.78 10.33
CA GLN A 136 -1.65 5.21 10.16
C GLN A 136 -0.98 5.78 8.91
N ASP A 137 0.30 5.47 8.72
CA ASP A 137 1.10 5.89 7.56
C ASP A 137 0.50 5.40 6.24
N ALA A 138 0.09 4.14 6.19
CA ALA A 138 -0.46 3.54 4.98
C ALA A 138 -1.85 4.12 4.62
N VAL A 139 -2.65 4.52 5.61
CA VAL A 139 -3.89 5.27 5.36
C VAL A 139 -3.59 6.66 4.79
N GLN A 140 -2.61 7.35 5.36
CA GLN A 140 -2.21 8.69 4.88
C GLN A 140 -1.66 8.61 3.46
N GLU A 141 -0.81 7.64 3.15
CA GLU A 141 -0.30 7.39 1.80
C GLU A 141 -1.44 7.15 0.80
N LEU A 142 -2.37 6.25 1.12
CA LEU A 142 -3.54 5.97 0.27
C LEU A 142 -4.39 7.23 0.05
N TYR A 143 -4.65 7.99 1.12
CA TYR A 143 -5.42 9.22 1.04
C TYR A 143 -4.75 10.22 0.10
N SER A 144 -3.46 10.51 0.32
CA SER A 144 -2.70 11.46 -0.48
C SER A 144 -2.73 11.03 -1.94
N TYR A 145 -2.35 9.78 -2.22
CA TYR A 145 -2.36 9.24 -3.58
C TYR A 145 -3.73 9.39 -4.27
N LEU A 146 -4.83 9.10 -3.58
CA LEU A 146 -6.16 9.23 -4.17
C LEU A 146 -6.55 10.68 -4.44
N MET A 147 -6.34 11.58 -3.47
CA MET A 147 -6.86 12.95 -3.53
C MET A 147 -5.99 13.90 -4.33
N SER A 148 -4.66 13.76 -4.27
CA SER A 148 -3.73 14.66 -4.96
C SER A 148 -3.36 14.18 -6.36
N GLU A 149 -3.24 12.86 -6.58
CA GLU A 149 -2.74 12.30 -7.82
C GLU A 149 -3.83 11.57 -8.62
N TYR A 150 -4.42 10.50 -8.06
CA TYR A 150 -5.23 9.56 -8.81
C TYR A 150 -6.53 10.17 -9.34
N LEU A 151 -7.40 10.66 -8.45
CA LEU A 151 -8.75 11.10 -8.81
C LEU A 151 -8.72 12.34 -9.73
N PRO A 152 -7.94 13.39 -9.45
CA PRO A 152 -7.85 14.55 -10.35
C PRO A 152 -7.21 14.24 -11.72
N THR A 153 -6.29 13.27 -11.75
CA THR A 153 -5.63 12.87 -13.01
C THR A 153 -6.52 11.97 -13.84
N ARG A 154 -7.11 10.92 -13.24
CA ARG A 154 -7.93 9.91 -13.94
C ARG A 154 -9.30 10.46 -14.34
N TYR A 155 -9.96 11.20 -13.44
CA TYR A 155 -11.36 11.65 -13.59
C TYR A 155 -11.50 13.18 -13.47
N PRO A 156 -10.82 13.98 -14.31
CA PRO A 156 -10.77 15.44 -14.17
C PRO A 156 -12.13 16.15 -14.32
N THR A 157 -13.10 15.52 -15.00
CA THR A 157 -14.46 16.06 -15.13
C THR A 157 -15.25 15.93 -13.81
N LEU A 158 -14.93 14.94 -12.98
CA LEU A 158 -15.59 14.68 -11.69
C LEU A 158 -14.80 15.27 -10.53
N PHE A 159 -13.49 15.13 -10.51
CA PHE A 159 -12.61 15.61 -9.46
C PHE A 159 -11.75 16.75 -9.98
N LYS A 160 -12.14 17.97 -9.62
CA LYS A 160 -11.42 19.18 -10.04
C LYS A 160 -10.45 19.62 -8.97
N LEU A 161 -9.17 19.64 -9.32
CA LEU A 161 -8.11 20.25 -8.54
C LEU A 161 -7.62 21.49 -9.31
N PRO A 162 -8.04 22.72 -8.93
CA PRO A 162 -7.54 23.94 -9.55
C PRO A 162 -6.03 24.10 -9.34
N GLU A 163 -5.37 24.78 -10.28
CA GLU A 163 -3.95 25.15 -10.13
C GLU A 163 -3.73 25.91 -8.82
N ASN A 164 -2.68 25.53 -8.08
CA ASN A 164 -2.32 26.09 -6.76
C ASN A 164 -3.37 25.92 -5.65
N SER A 165 -4.37 25.05 -5.84
CA SER A 165 -5.30 24.71 -4.78
C SER A 165 -4.83 23.49 -3.99
N SER A 166 -5.06 23.51 -2.68
CA SER A 166 -4.91 22.34 -1.82
C SER A 166 -6.24 21.58 -1.64
N ILE A 167 -7.26 21.90 -2.43
CA ILE A 167 -8.61 21.31 -2.31
C ILE A 167 -9.04 20.69 -3.64
N VAL A 168 -9.29 19.38 -3.62
CA VAL A 168 -9.97 18.68 -4.71
C VAL A 168 -11.49 18.71 -4.49
N LYS A 169 -12.23 19.11 -5.51
CA LYS A 169 -13.70 19.21 -5.47
C LYS A 169 -14.33 18.09 -6.27
N ASN A 170 -15.18 17.30 -5.63
CA ASN A 170 -16.03 16.33 -6.30
C ASN A 170 -17.27 17.03 -6.86
N GLN A 171 -17.32 17.21 -8.18
CA GLN A 171 -18.41 17.89 -8.90
C GLN A 171 -19.73 17.12 -8.83
N VAL A 172 -19.71 15.82 -8.56
CA VAL A 172 -20.90 14.97 -8.50
C VAL A 172 -21.56 15.06 -7.13
N THR A 173 -20.79 14.89 -6.05
CA THR A 173 -21.31 14.90 -4.68
C THR A 173 -21.30 16.27 -4.03
N ARG A 174 -20.57 17.23 -4.62
CA ARG A 174 -20.26 18.56 -4.06
C ARG A 174 -19.38 18.54 -2.81
N ASP A 175 -18.78 17.40 -2.48
CA ASP A 175 -17.82 17.33 -1.38
C ASP A 175 -16.48 17.96 -1.79
N GLU A 176 -15.76 18.47 -0.79
CA GLU A 176 -14.42 19.02 -0.93
C GLU A 176 -13.47 18.24 -0.02
N TYR A 177 -12.30 17.88 -0.56
CA TYR A 177 -11.27 17.14 0.15
C TYR A 177 -9.94 17.89 0.07
N SER A 178 -9.21 17.95 1.18
CA SER A 178 -7.83 18.43 1.18
C SER A 178 -6.95 17.46 0.40
N VAL A 179 -5.97 17.96 -0.36
CA VAL A 179 -4.95 17.11 -0.99
C VAL A 179 -4.00 16.52 0.06
N GLU A 180 -3.80 17.24 1.17
CA GLU A 180 -3.07 16.75 2.33
C GLU A 180 -3.99 15.95 3.26
N PRO A 181 -3.51 14.83 3.83
CA PRO A 181 -4.30 13.99 4.71
C PRO A 181 -4.61 14.72 6.03
N PRO A 182 -5.85 14.62 6.54
CA PRO A 182 -6.17 15.10 7.87
C PRO A 182 -5.30 14.46 8.95
N ILE A 183 -5.07 15.21 10.04
CA ILE A 183 -4.39 14.67 11.24
C ILE A 183 -5.17 13.48 11.81
N ASP A 184 -6.51 13.56 11.82
CA ASP A 184 -7.37 12.42 12.16
C ASP A 184 -7.37 11.38 11.03
N THR A 185 -6.68 10.26 11.26
CA THR A 185 -6.62 9.13 10.33
C THR A 185 -7.99 8.52 10.03
N LEU A 186 -8.94 8.55 10.98
CA LEU A 186 -10.30 8.10 10.69
C LEU A 186 -11.01 9.07 9.75
N ALA A 187 -10.74 10.38 9.84
CA ALA A 187 -11.28 11.35 8.89
C ALA A 187 -10.73 11.09 7.48
N ALA A 188 -9.44 10.77 7.36
CA ALA A 188 -8.84 10.35 6.10
C ALA A 188 -9.54 9.11 5.52
N LEU A 189 -9.75 8.06 6.33
CA LEU A 189 -10.49 6.87 5.88
C LEU A 189 -11.92 7.21 5.45
N ARG A 190 -12.65 8.02 6.24
CA ARG A 190 -14.02 8.44 5.90
C ARG A 190 -14.05 9.18 4.56
N ALA A 191 -13.11 10.09 4.34
CA ALA A 191 -13.01 10.82 3.08
C ALA A 191 -12.72 9.90 1.88
N VAL A 192 -11.85 8.89 2.04
CA VAL A 192 -11.67 7.83 1.03
C VAL A 192 -13.00 7.09 0.80
N GLY A 193 -13.67 6.69 1.87
CA GLY A 193 -14.95 5.97 1.77
C GLY A 193 -16.10 6.78 1.14
N THR A 194 -16.01 8.10 1.14
CA THR A 194 -17.00 9.00 0.52
C THR A 194 -16.54 9.57 -0.83
N SER A 195 -15.32 9.28 -1.28
CA SER A 195 -14.82 9.68 -2.60
C SER A 195 -14.85 8.53 -3.61
N VAL A 196 -14.50 7.31 -3.17
CA VAL A 196 -14.44 6.11 -4.02
C VAL A 196 -15.42 5.04 -3.55
N GLU A 197 -15.82 4.18 -4.49
CA GLU A 197 -16.89 3.20 -4.29
C GLU A 197 -16.37 1.87 -3.76
N GLU A 198 -15.09 1.60 -4.01
CA GLU A 198 -14.40 0.38 -3.67
C GLU A 198 -14.35 0.19 -2.14
N ASP A 199 -14.48 -1.07 -1.74
CA ASP A 199 -14.14 -1.49 -0.38
C ASP A 199 -12.66 -1.84 -0.33
N ILE A 200 -11.94 -1.21 0.59
CA ILE A 200 -10.48 -1.20 0.66
C ILE A 200 -10.03 -1.88 1.94
N PHE A 201 -9.02 -2.75 1.80
CA PHE A 201 -8.25 -3.30 2.90
C PHE A 201 -6.78 -2.96 2.66
N ILE A 202 -6.11 -2.44 3.69
CA ILE A 202 -4.70 -2.07 3.63
C ILE A 202 -3.90 -3.11 4.39
N LEU A 203 -2.95 -3.74 3.71
CA LEU A 203 -2.08 -4.75 4.27
C LEU A 203 -0.66 -4.21 4.41
N LYS A 204 0.01 -4.49 5.53
CA LYS A 204 1.45 -4.22 5.69
C LYS A 204 2.23 -5.52 5.86
N PRO A 205 3.43 -5.63 5.29
CA PRO A 205 4.30 -6.76 5.54
C PRO A 205 4.78 -6.74 7.01
N THR A 206 4.78 -7.91 7.63
CA THR A 206 5.36 -8.15 8.97
C THR A 206 6.24 -9.40 8.91
N PRO A 207 7.07 -9.69 9.93
CA PRO A 207 7.86 -10.94 9.98
C PRO A 207 7.02 -12.21 9.83
N ASP A 208 5.76 -12.18 10.29
CA ASP A 208 4.83 -13.32 10.25
C ASP A 208 3.92 -13.34 9.00
N GLY A 209 4.17 -12.45 8.04
CA GLY A 209 3.37 -12.29 6.81
C GLY A 209 2.58 -10.98 6.76
N HIS A 210 1.67 -10.86 5.80
CA HIS A 210 0.90 -9.62 5.62
C HIS A 210 -0.23 -9.50 6.64
N GLN A 211 -0.29 -8.36 7.33
CA GLN A 211 -1.29 -8.04 8.35
C GLN A 211 -2.25 -6.97 7.83
N CYS A 212 -3.56 -7.13 8.08
CA CYS A 212 -4.56 -6.11 7.81
C CYS A 212 -4.45 -4.97 8.83
N VAL A 213 -3.94 -3.81 8.42
CA VAL A 213 -3.68 -2.68 9.33
C VAL A 213 -4.75 -1.60 9.28
N ALA A 214 -5.52 -1.54 8.21
CA ALA A 214 -6.66 -0.62 8.08
C ALA A 214 -7.66 -1.15 7.05
N PHE A 215 -8.90 -0.65 7.12
CA PHE A 215 -9.93 -0.96 6.14
C PHE A 215 -11.00 0.15 6.06
N MET A 216 -11.66 0.21 4.90
CA MET A 216 -12.91 0.92 4.63
C MET A 216 -13.79 -0.01 3.79
N CYS A 217 -14.77 -0.67 4.40
CA CYS A 217 -15.60 -1.69 3.78
C CYS A 217 -17.07 -1.53 4.18
N CYS A 218 -17.87 -1.01 3.25
CA CYS A 218 -19.31 -0.78 3.43
C CYS A 218 -20.17 -1.94 2.92
N PHE A 219 -19.67 -2.76 2.00
CA PHE A 219 -20.43 -3.83 1.33
C PHE A 219 -19.75 -5.21 1.44
N PRO A 220 -19.47 -5.69 2.67
CA PRO A 220 -18.87 -7.00 2.86
C PRO A 220 -19.80 -8.14 2.42
N SER A 221 -19.23 -9.23 1.94
CA SER A 221 -19.97 -10.38 1.42
C SER A 221 -20.44 -11.36 2.50
N GLY A 222 -21.11 -10.85 3.55
CA GLY A 222 -21.72 -11.65 4.63
C GLY A 222 -20.80 -11.95 5.82
N TRP A 223 -19.89 -11.03 6.13
CA TRP A 223 -18.99 -11.09 7.30
C TRP A 223 -18.76 -9.68 7.83
N ASN A 224 -18.31 -9.56 9.09
CA ASN A 224 -18.00 -8.27 9.72
C ASN A 224 -16.55 -7.85 9.36
N PRO A 225 -16.32 -6.70 8.70
CA PRO A 225 -14.99 -6.31 8.28
C PRO A 225 -14.09 -5.87 9.44
N ALA A 226 -14.64 -5.28 10.50
CA ALA A 226 -13.90 -4.98 11.73
C ALA A 226 -13.27 -6.24 12.36
N SER A 227 -13.88 -7.42 12.17
CA SER A 227 -13.33 -8.69 12.68
C SER A 227 -12.03 -9.12 12.00
N LYS A 228 -11.62 -8.46 10.91
CA LYS A 228 -10.40 -8.75 10.15
C LYS A 228 -9.24 -7.83 10.51
N LEU A 229 -9.52 -6.69 11.14
CA LEU A 229 -8.50 -5.71 11.52
C LEU A 229 -7.48 -6.33 12.49
N GLY A 230 -6.19 -6.04 12.26
CA GLY A 230 -5.07 -6.52 13.06
C GLY A 230 -4.71 -7.99 12.83
N LYS A 231 -5.41 -8.71 11.95
CA LYS A 231 -5.13 -10.12 11.68
C LYS A 231 -4.27 -10.30 10.44
N HIS A 232 -3.44 -11.35 10.47
CA HIS A 232 -2.68 -11.80 9.31
C HIS A 232 -3.56 -12.51 8.29
N MET A 233 -3.08 -12.56 7.06
CA MET A 233 -3.76 -13.16 5.92
C MET A 233 -4.26 -14.60 6.13
N ASN A 234 -3.52 -15.42 6.88
CA ASN A 234 -3.96 -16.77 7.26
C ASN A 234 -5.19 -16.74 8.19
N ALA A 235 -5.20 -15.83 9.16
CA ALA A 235 -6.23 -15.70 10.18
C ALA A 235 -7.49 -15.01 9.65
N ILE A 236 -7.37 -14.07 8.69
CA ILE A 236 -8.56 -13.48 8.06
C ILE A 236 -9.32 -14.51 7.20
N HIS A 237 -8.63 -15.53 6.68
CA HIS A 237 -9.17 -16.54 5.77
C HIS A 237 -9.49 -17.89 6.42
N THR A 238 -9.43 -18.02 7.75
CA THR A 238 -9.64 -19.31 8.44
C THR A 238 -10.96 -20.02 8.07
N THR A 239 -12.01 -19.24 7.83
CA THR A 239 -13.34 -19.74 7.45
C THR A 239 -13.46 -20.14 5.98
N VAL A 240 -12.46 -19.85 5.15
CA VAL A 240 -12.50 -20.14 3.70
C VAL A 240 -12.00 -21.56 3.47
N PRO A 241 -12.85 -22.48 2.97
CA PRO A 241 -12.45 -23.85 2.72
C PRO A 241 -11.24 -23.92 1.79
N ALA A 242 -10.30 -24.81 2.10
CA ALA A 242 -9.07 -25.04 1.34
C ALA A 242 -8.10 -23.84 1.21
N PHE A 243 -8.32 -22.71 1.91
CA PHE A 243 -7.38 -21.59 1.86
C PHE A 243 -5.97 -21.99 2.32
N GLY A 244 -5.86 -22.90 3.31
CA GLY A 244 -4.57 -23.41 3.78
C GLY A 244 -3.70 -24.03 2.67
N LYS A 245 -4.30 -24.54 1.58
CA LYS A 245 -3.56 -25.09 0.43
C LYS A 245 -2.90 -23.99 -0.43
N ILE A 246 -3.50 -22.79 -0.47
CA ILE A 246 -3.07 -21.68 -1.31
C ILE A 246 -2.39 -20.54 -0.53
N GLY A 247 -2.58 -20.48 0.78
CA GLY A 247 -2.08 -19.43 1.66
C GLY A 247 -0.58 -19.14 1.51
N PRO A 248 0.32 -20.15 1.58
CA PRO A 248 1.75 -19.92 1.38
C PRO A 248 2.09 -19.35 0.01
N SER A 249 1.35 -19.71 -1.05
CA SER A 249 1.55 -19.15 -2.37
C SER A 249 1.03 -17.73 -2.49
N MET A 250 -0.04 -17.37 -1.76
CA MET A 250 -0.56 -16.02 -1.66
C MET A 250 0.45 -15.10 -0.96
N GLU A 251 1.02 -15.51 0.17
CA GLU A 251 2.04 -14.72 0.88
C GLU A 251 3.26 -14.45 -0.01
N ARG A 252 3.80 -15.48 -0.66
CA ARG A 252 4.92 -15.31 -1.61
C ARG A 252 4.58 -14.40 -2.77
N PHE A 253 3.31 -14.35 -3.18
CA PHE A 253 2.86 -13.45 -4.24
C PHE A 253 2.84 -12.00 -3.74
N PHE A 254 2.25 -11.72 -2.57
CA PHE A 254 2.24 -10.37 -2.00
C PHE A 254 3.63 -9.81 -1.72
N THR A 255 4.57 -10.63 -1.24
CA THR A 255 5.97 -10.20 -1.04
C THR A 255 6.66 -9.76 -2.34
N LYS A 256 6.15 -10.18 -3.50
CA LYS A 256 6.72 -9.85 -4.82
C LYS A 256 6.03 -8.67 -5.51
N LEU A 257 4.95 -8.13 -4.94
CA LEU A 257 4.27 -6.96 -5.51
C LEU A 257 5.22 -5.77 -5.52
N LYS A 258 5.21 -5.03 -6.62
CA LYS A 258 6.04 -3.84 -6.81
C LYS A 258 5.14 -2.63 -7.03
N VAL A 259 5.62 -1.47 -6.61
CA VAL A 259 4.95 -0.20 -6.90
C VAL A 259 4.77 -0.05 -8.41
N GLY A 260 3.56 0.37 -8.83
CA GLY A 260 3.17 0.50 -10.23
C GLY A 260 2.74 -0.80 -10.92
N GLU A 261 2.96 -1.97 -10.31
CA GLU A 261 2.53 -3.26 -10.85
C GLU A 261 1.25 -3.74 -10.13
N SER A 262 0.10 -3.48 -10.76
CA SER A 262 -1.21 -3.87 -10.22
C SER A 262 -1.65 -5.24 -10.75
N VAL A 263 -2.38 -5.97 -9.91
CA VAL A 263 -2.94 -7.28 -10.27
C VAL A 263 -4.38 -7.36 -9.81
N LYS A 264 -5.26 -7.85 -10.68
CA LYS A 264 -6.69 -7.99 -10.42
C LYS A 264 -7.11 -9.46 -10.47
N ARG A 265 -8.05 -9.82 -9.59
CA ARG A 265 -8.76 -11.11 -9.58
C ARG A 265 -10.24 -10.88 -9.35
N VAL A 266 -11.08 -11.64 -10.06
CA VAL A 266 -12.52 -11.62 -9.81
C VAL A 266 -12.89 -12.66 -8.74
N ASN A 267 -13.68 -12.24 -7.76
CA ASN A 267 -14.31 -13.12 -6.77
C ASN A 267 -15.83 -13.02 -6.94
N VAL A 268 -16.54 -14.16 -7.00
CA VAL A 268 -18.00 -14.17 -7.20
C VAL A 268 -18.68 -14.92 -6.07
N LYS A 269 -19.76 -14.33 -5.55
CA LYS A 269 -20.69 -14.97 -4.63
C LYS A 269 -22.09 -14.81 -5.19
N SER A 270 -22.82 -15.92 -5.32
CA SER A 270 -24.25 -15.86 -5.63
C SER A 270 -25.02 -15.47 -4.37
N ILE A 271 -25.91 -14.50 -4.50
CA ILE A 271 -26.82 -14.08 -3.43
C ILE A 271 -28.23 -14.32 -3.95
N SER A 272 -28.91 -15.33 -3.42
CA SER A 272 -30.34 -15.52 -3.66
C SER A 272 -31.12 -14.60 -2.71
N ARG A 273 -31.93 -13.70 -3.27
CA ARG A 273 -32.94 -12.97 -2.49
C ARG A 273 -34.20 -13.83 -2.45
N THR A 274 -34.45 -14.52 -1.34
CA THR A 274 -35.82 -14.99 -1.05
C THR A 274 -36.65 -13.77 -0.71
N LYS A 275 -37.59 -13.39 -1.58
CA LYS A 275 -38.66 -12.48 -1.20
C LYS A 275 -39.41 -13.18 -0.07
N LYS A 276 -39.22 -12.76 1.19
CA LYS A 276 -40.23 -13.04 2.20
C LYS A 276 -41.49 -12.37 1.68
N ALA A 277 -42.50 -13.17 1.33
CA ALA A 277 -43.83 -12.67 1.07
C ALA A 277 -44.21 -11.82 2.29
N GLN A 278 -44.45 -10.52 2.08
CA GLN A 278 -45.15 -9.72 3.06
C GLN A 278 -46.54 -10.34 3.18
N SER A 279 -46.73 -11.16 4.21
CA SER A 279 -48.04 -11.66 4.59
C SER A 279 -48.76 -10.55 5.35
N VAL A 280 -49.79 -10.02 4.68
CA VAL A 280 -51.00 -9.30 5.16
C VAL A 280 -50.78 -8.19 6.18
#